data_AF-A0A6J3JWR1-F1
#
_entry.id   AF-A0A6J3JWR1-F1
#
_cell.length_a   1.000
_cell.length_b   1.000
_cell.length_c   1.000
_cell.angle_alpha   90.00
_cell.angle_beta   90.00
_cell.angle_gamma   90.00
#
_symmetry.space_group_name_H-M   'P 1'
#
loop_
_entity.id
_entity.type
_entity.pdbx_description
1 polymer ?
#
loop_
_entity_poly.entity_id
_entity_poly.type
_entity_poly.pdbx_seq_one_letter_code
_entity_poly.pdbx_strand_id
1 'polypeptide(L)'
;MLLIVQTEMYFDRSDAEKNLDALLLIACGILAVSKIMWFRIRPAGLISNFTSAVKDYNDLEDQEKRAIMRMHAYMGRVVSGSVIIFAYVATVLFMIVPVLAGVEEEDIFNVTEEGVPDYPMPSEYVMELIKMPDNLYFIVFIIECLMRLLVSTGNLGSDSLFFGITFHLCGQVEILKLDFNRLGNENERTMEHFIVLIKRHVYLLNLAKMLNETISSILIVQLFASCILICTTGFQFILDLSVGNIVMAIKTFIVLSTLLVQLFAYSYVGEYLKLQMEGVGDSVYFCSWYDIPTSIAKDIIYVIMRSQDPVSLNAGKFFTVNMETYMSILKTSMSYLSVLRVMVNA
;
A
#
# COMPACT_ATOMS: atom_id res chain seq x y z
N MET A 1 16.91 -10.35 -9.87
CA MET A 1 16.37 -10.60 -8.52
C MET A 1 15.51 -11.86 -8.46
N LEU A 2 14.26 -11.88 -8.97
CA LEU A 2 13.37 -13.05 -8.82
C LEU A 2 14.00 -14.40 -9.22
N LEU A 3 14.65 -14.46 -10.39
CA LEU A 3 15.32 -15.68 -10.86
C LEU A 3 16.45 -16.11 -9.91
N ILE A 4 17.30 -15.17 -9.49
CA ILE A 4 18.44 -15.44 -8.60
C ILE A 4 17.93 -16.05 -7.30
N VAL A 5 16.97 -15.39 -6.65
CA VAL A 5 16.44 -15.82 -5.35
C VAL A 5 15.66 -17.14 -5.44
N GLN A 6 14.94 -17.39 -6.53
CA GLN A 6 14.27 -18.68 -6.76
C GLN A 6 15.27 -19.82 -6.97
N THR A 7 16.35 -19.55 -7.70
CA THR A 7 17.43 -20.52 -7.91
C THR A 7 18.14 -20.81 -6.59
N GLU A 8 18.40 -19.80 -5.77
CA GLU A 8 18.98 -19.95 -4.44
C GLU A 8 18.13 -20.85 -3.54
N MET A 9 16.84 -20.55 -3.38
CA MET A 9 15.91 -21.39 -2.59
C MET A 9 15.80 -22.84 -3.10
N TYR A 10 16.04 -23.05 -4.40
CA TYR A 10 16.00 -24.40 -4.97
C TYR A 10 17.22 -25.23 -4.56
N PHE A 11 18.40 -24.61 -4.55
CA PHE A 11 19.68 -25.25 -4.26
C PHE A 11 19.98 -25.32 -2.76
N ASP A 12 19.70 -24.26 -2.00
CA ASP A 12 19.88 -24.25 -0.55
C ASP A 12 18.55 -24.40 0.20
N ARG A 13 18.27 -25.64 0.62
CA ARG A 13 17.09 -25.95 1.45
C ARG A 13 17.43 -26.05 2.94
N SER A 14 18.70 -25.88 3.30
CA SER A 14 19.19 -26.16 4.64
C SER A 14 19.15 -24.92 5.54
N ASP A 15 19.40 -23.75 4.98
CA ASP A 15 19.33 -22.48 5.70
C ASP A 15 17.91 -21.92 5.71
N ALA A 16 17.21 -22.08 6.83
CA ALA A 16 15.84 -21.60 6.99
C ALA A 16 15.75 -20.07 6.97
N GLU A 17 16.78 -19.36 7.40
CA GLU A 17 16.80 -17.91 7.50
C GLU A 17 16.95 -17.26 6.13
N LYS A 18 17.94 -17.72 5.34
CA LYS A 18 18.12 -17.31 3.94
C LYS A 18 16.88 -17.63 3.11
N ASN A 19 16.23 -18.77 3.35
CA ASN A 19 14.99 -19.14 2.69
C ASN A 19 13.80 -18.22 3.03
N LEU A 20 13.72 -17.70 4.25
CA LEU A 20 12.70 -16.73 4.66
C LEU A 20 12.95 -15.35 4.03
N ASP A 21 14.20 -14.89 4.01
CA ASP A 21 14.60 -13.65 3.31
C ASP A 21 14.34 -13.75 1.81
N ALA A 22 14.60 -14.91 1.22
CA ALA A 22 14.30 -15.21 -0.16
C ALA A 22 12.79 -15.18 -0.46
N LEU A 23 11.97 -15.79 0.40
CA LEU A 23 10.51 -15.74 0.30
C LEU A 23 9.99 -14.29 0.36
N LEU A 24 10.54 -13.47 1.27
CA LEU A 24 10.22 -12.04 1.37
C LEU A 24 10.51 -11.31 0.07
N LEU A 25 11.71 -11.48 -0.48
CA LEU A 25 12.13 -10.86 -1.74
C LEU A 25 11.30 -11.31 -2.94
N ILE A 26 10.96 -12.59 -3.01
CA ILE A 26 10.10 -13.13 -4.06
C ILE A 26 8.71 -12.50 -3.97
N ALA A 27 8.11 -12.46 -2.79
CA ALA A 27 6.79 -11.85 -2.60
C ALA A 27 6.80 -10.36 -2.95
N CYS A 28 7.80 -9.60 -2.48
CA CYS A 28 7.97 -8.19 -2.83
C CYS A 28 8.19 -7.99 -4.35
N GLY A 29 8.96 -8.86 -5.00
CA GLY A 29 9.17 -8.83 -6.44
C GLY A 29 7.89 -9.13 -7.23
N ILE A 30 7.11 -10.13 -6.83
CA ILE A 30 5.79 -10.43 -7.42
C ILE A 30 4.83 -9.25 -7.24
N LEU A 31 4.82 -8.61 -6.07
CA LEU A 31 4.02 -7.41 -5.82
C LEU A 31 4.43 -6.25 -6.72
N ALA A 32 5.73 -5.95 -6.82
CA ALA A 32 6.23 -4.88 -7.68
C ALA A 32 5.86 -5.12 -9.14
N VAL A 33 6.09 -6.34 -9.65
CA VAL A 33 5.74 -6.70 -11.04
C VAL A 33 4.23 -6.63 -11.26
N SER A 34 3.42 -7.19 -10.36
CA SER A 34 1.96 -7.20 -10.50
C SER A 34 1.38 -5.78 -10.52
N LYS A 35 1.86 -4.88 -9.64
CA LYS A 35 1.44 -3.46 -9.61
C LYS A 35 1.78 -2.74 -10.91
N ILE A 36 3.04 -2.84 -11.35
CA ILE A 36 3.51 -2.19 -12.59
C ILE A 36 2.76 -2.74 -13.81
N MET A 37 2.55 -4.05 -13.87
CA MET A 37 1.90 -4.72 -15.00
C MET A 37 0.41 -4.38 -15.06
N TRP A 38 -0.32 -4.40 -13.94
CA TRP A 38 -1.76 -4.10 -13.91
C TRP A 38 -2.09 -2.66 -14.23
N PHE A 39 -1.27 -1.70 -13.80
CA PHE A 39 -1.46 -0.30 -14.22
C PHE A 39 -1.24 -0.09 -15.72
N ARG A 40 -0.42 -0.95 -16.38
CA ARG A 40 -0.22 -0.91 -17.83
C ARG A 40 -1.29 -1.64 -18.62
N ILE A 41 -1.82 -2.75 -18.10
CA ILE A 41 -2.82 -3.56 -18.81
C ILE A 41 -4.22 -2.95 -18.71
N ARG A 42 -4.57 -2.33 -17.58
CA ARG A 42 -5.85 -1.64 -17.38
C ARG A 42 -5.66 -0.15 -17.04
N PRO A 43 -5.08 0.65 -17.96
CA PRO A 43 -4.73 2.03 -17.66
C PRO A 43 -5.96 2.95 -17.66
N ALA A 44 -7.06 2.57 -18.31
CA ALA A 44 -8.22 3.44 -18.55
C ALA A 44 -8.80 4.06 -17.26
N GLY A 45 -8.93 3.26 -16.19
CA GLY A 45 -9.44 3.75 -14.91
C GLY A 45 -8.52 4.78 -14.27
N LEU A 46 -7.22 4.50 -14.28
CA LEU A 46 -6.19 5.37 -13.73
C LEU A 46 -6.07 6.68 -14.53
N ILE A 47 -6.02 6.58 -15.86
CA ILE A 47 -5.95 7.75 -16.77
C ILE A 47 -7.17 8.65 -16.60
N SER A 48 -8.37 8.09 -16.50
CA SER A 48 -9.60 8.88 -16.30
C SER A 48 -9.55 9.67 -14.99
N ASN A 49 -9.13 9.01 -13.89
CA ASN A 49 -8.96 9.67 -12.60
C ASN A 49 -7.88 10.77 -12.64
N PHE A 50 -6.72 10.51 -13.26
CA PHE A 50 -5.66 11.52 -13.39
C PHE A 50 -6.08 12.70 -14.26
N THR A 51 -6.78 12.44 -15.36
CA THR A 51 -7.29 13.49 -16.25
C THR A 51 -8.31 14.36 -15.52
N SER A 52 -9.20 13.74 -14.73
CA SER A 52 -10.10 14.47 -13.82
C SER A 52 -9.29 15.31 -12.85
N ALA A 53 -8.27 14.75 -12.21
CA ALA A 53 -7.48 15.48 -11.22
C ALA A 53 -6.78 16.71 -11.80
N VAL A 54 -6.14 16.57 -12.96
CA VAL A 54 -5.51 17.70 -13.65
C VAL A 54 -6.53 18.78 -13.97
N LYS A 55 -7.68 18.40 -14.51
CA LYS A 55 -8.76 19.34 -14.81
C LYS A 55 -9.29 20.03 -13.56
N ASP A 56 -9.59 19.25 -12.53
CA ASP A 56 -10.16 19.74 -11.27
C ASP A 56 -9.21 20.70 -10.56
N TYR A 57 -7.88 20.51 -10.64
CA TYR A 57 -6.90 21.47 -10.10
C TYR A 57 -6.77 22.75 -10.94
N ASN A 58 -6.89 22.65 -12.27
CA ASN A 58 -6.80 23.81 -13.15
C ASN A 58 -8.04 24.71 -13.06
N ASP A 59 -9.21 24.12 -12.91
CA ASP A 59 -10.49 24.83 -12.87
C ASP A 59 -10.82 25.38 -11.45
N LEU A 60 -9.93 25.21 -10.46
CA LEU A 60 -10.20 25.52 -9.04
C LEU A 60 -9.88 26.97 -8.65
N GLU A 61 -10.87 27.85 -8.81
CA GLU A 61 -10.74 29.28 -8.45
C GLU A 61 -11.09 29.58 -6.98
N ASP A 62 -12.04 28.84 -6.40
CA ASP A 62 -12.55 29.05 -5.05
C ASP A 62 -11.50 28.71 -3.96
N GLN A 63 -11.28 29.66 -3.03
CA GLN A 63 -10.28 29.56 -1.96
C GLN A 63 -10.59 28.44 -0.95
N GLU A 64 -11.86 28.24 -0.59
CA GLU A 64 -12.30 27.23 0.35
C GLU A 64 -12.19 25.83 -0.26
N LYS A 65 -12.65 25.67 -1.50
CA LYS A 65 -12.49 24.41 -2.26
C LYS A 65 -11.01 24.08 -2.45
N ARG A 66 -10.16 25.08 -2.68
CA ARG A 66 -8.70 24.92 -2.74
C ARG A 66 -8.09 24.48 -1.42
N ALA A 67 -8.58 24.98 -0.28
CA ALA A 67 -8.13 24.52 1.03
C ALA A 67 -8.48 23.03 1.25
N ILE A 68 -9.69 22.60 0.86
CA ILE A 68 -10.11 21.19 0.92
C ILE A 68 -9.20 20.31 0.07
N MET A 69 -8.91 20.70 -1.18
CA MET A 69 -8.01 19.92 -2.05
C MET A 69 -6.58 19.85 -1.50
N ARG A 70 -6.06 20.95 -0.92
CA ARG A 70 -4.72 20.96 -0.31
C ARG A 70 -4.64 20.04 0.90
N MET A 71 -5.68 20.00 1.73
CA MET A 71 -5.76 19.10 2.88
C MET A 71 -5.70 17.65 2.43
N HIS A 72 -6.50 17.26 1.44
CA HIS A 72 -6.50 15.89 0.91
C HIS A 72 -5.19 15.52 0.23
N ALA A 73 -4.59 16.44 -0.53
CA ALA A 73 -3.27 16.25 -1.10
C ALA A 73 -2.18 16.08 -0.01
N TYR A 74 -2.31 16.80 1.11
CA TYR A 74 -1.44 16.64 2.27
C TYR A 74 -1.61 15.27 2.92
N MET A 75 -2.85 14.82 3.15
CA MET A 75 -3.13 13.47 3.67
C MET A 75 -2.49 12.39 2.79
N GLY A 76 -2.64 12.50 1.46
CA GLY A 76 -1.99 11.59 0.51
C GLY A 76 -0.46 11.60 0.64
N ARG A 77 0.16 12.78 0.72
CA ARG A 77 1.62 12.89 0.93
C ARG A 77 2.08 12.30 2.26
N VAL A 78 1.33 12.48 3.34
CA VAL A 78 1.68 11.93 4.65
C VAL A 78 1.60 10.40 4.64
N VAL A 79 0.52 9.84 4.08
CA VAL A 79 0.35 8.38 3.97
C VAL A 79 1.41 7.76 3.04
N SER A 80 1.66 8.35 1.88
CA SER A 80 2.73 7.89 0.99
C SER A 80 4.11 8.04 1.64
N GLY A 81 4.38 9.19 2.25
CA GLY A 81 5.64 9.49 2.91
C GLY A 81 5.95 8.54 4.05
N SER A 82 4.96 8.20 4.89
CA SER A 82 5.16 7.24 5.98
C SER A 82 5.54 5.86 5.46
N VAL A 83 4.78 5.32 4.50
CA VAL A 83 5.06 4.01 3.89
C VAL A 83 6.43 3.99 3.21
N ILE A 84 6.78 5.07 2.48
CA ILE A 84 8.09 5.23 1.82
C ILE A 84 9.23 5.24 2.85
N ILE A 85 9.11 6.01 3.93
CA ILE A 85 10.16 6.12 4.96
C ILE A 85 10.42 4.76 5.60
N PHE A 86 9.38 4.06 6.08
CA PHE A 86 9.53 2.75 6.70
C PHE A 86 10.19 1.75 5.73
N ALA A 87 9.76 1.72 4.48
CA ALA A 87 10.27 0.77 3.49
C ALA A 87 11.71 1.06 3.06
N TYR A 88 12.12 2.33 2.91
CA TYR A 88 13.52 2.65 2.62
C TYR A 88 14.42 2.40 3.82
N VAL A 89 13.98 2.67 5.05
CA VAL A 89 14.73 2.31 6.27
C VAL A 89 14.94 0.79 6.32
N ALA A 90 13.90 -0.01 6.09
CA ALA A 90 14.01 -1.46 6.00
C ALA A 90 14.99 -1.91 4.89
N THR A 91 14.89 -1.30 3.71
CA THR A 91 15.77 -1.60 2.57
C THR A 91 17.23 -1.31 2.87
N VAL A 92 17.52 -0.17 3.51
CA VAL A 92 18.87 0.23 3.91
C VAL A 92 19.44 -0.73 4.94
N LEU A 93 18.65 -1.15 5.93
CA LEU A 93 19.10 -2.12 6.92
C LEU A 93 19.47 -3.46 6.29
N PHE A 94 18.68 -3.96 5.34
CA PHE A 94 19.04 -5.17 4.58
C PHE A 94 20.36 -5.04 3.80
N MET A 95 20.76 -3.83 3.41
CA MET A 95 22.05 -3.62 2.74
C MET A 95 23.22 -3.54 3.72
N ILE A 96 22.97 -3.11 4.96
CA ILE A 96 24.00 -2.87 5.98
C ILE A 96 24.27 -4.11 6.84
N VAL A 97 23.25 -4.92 7.14
CA VAL A 97 23.38 -6.09 8.04
C VAL A 97 24.47 -7.08 7.59
N PRO A 98 24.53 -7.53 6.32
CA PRO A 98 25.59 -8.43 5.86
C PRO A 98 26.99 -7.81 5.98
N VAL A 99 27.10 -6.50 5.75
CA VAL A 99 28.38 -5.76 5.88
C VAL A 99 28.83 -5.71 7.34
N LEU A 100 27.91 -5.50 8.29
CA LEU A 100 28.24 -5.48 9.72
C LEU A 100 28.58 -6.87 10.24
N ALA A 101 27.83 -7.90 9.83
CA ALA A 101 28.06 -9.28 10.23
C ALA A 101 29.43 -9.79 9.74
N GLY A 102 29.80 -9.46 8.49
CA GLY A 102 31.12 -9.80 7.95
C GLY A 102 32.29 -9.13 8.68
N VAL A 103 32.10 -7.92 9.22
CA VAL A 103 33.13 -7.21 10.01
C VAL A 103 33.28 -7.81 11.42
N GLU A 104 32.20 -8.26 12.06
CA GLU A 104 32.26 -8.89 13.39
C GLU A 104 32.97 -10.26 13.36
N GLU A 105 32.82 -11.04 12.28
CA GLU A 105 33.54 -12.31 12.12
C GLU A 105 35.04 -12.13 11.92
N GLU A 106 35.47 -11.08 11.19
CA GLU A 106 36.89 -10.72 11.01
C GLU A 106 37.56 -10.27 12.32
N ASP A 107 36.84 -9.57 13.22
CA ASP A 107 37.39 -9.07 14.49
C ASP A 107 37.49 -10.17 15.58
N ILE A 108 36.68 -11.23 15.52
CA ILE A 108 36.64 -12.31 16.54
C ILE A 108 37.60 -13.46 16.18
N PHE A 109 37.79 -13.76 14.90
CA PHE A 109 38.68 -14.82 14.45
C PHE A 109 39.87 -14.25 13.67
N ASN A 110 41.05 -14.19 14.31
CA ASN A 110 42.36 -14.09 13.62
C ASN A 110 42.67 -15.40 12.84
N VAL A 111 41.72 -15.93 12.08
CA VAL A 111 41.82 -17.20 11.36
C VAL A 111 41.76 -16.92 9.87
N THR A 112 42.81 -17.39 9.18
CA THR A 112 42.99 -17.43 7.72
C THR A 112 42.02 -18.42 7.04
N GLU A 113 40.73 -18.38 7.36
CA GLU A 113 39.69 -18.90 6.47
C GLU A 113 39.06 -17.67 5.82
N GLU A 114 39.23 -17.51 4.51
CA GLU A 114 38.55 -16.48 3.74
C GLU A 114 37.04 -16.64 3.99
N GLY A 115 36.48 -15.78 4.84
CA GLY A 115 35.05 -15.74 5.11
C GLY A 115 34.29 -15.65 3.80
N VAL A 116 33.31 -16.53 3.60
CA VAL A 116 32.46 -16.51 2.41
C VAL A 116 31.77 -15.14 2.39
N PRO A 117 31.91 -14.34 1.31
CA PRO A 117 31.33 -13.01 1.29
C PRO A 117 29.81 -13.08 1.40
N ASP A 118 29.25 -12.51 2.47
CA ASP A 118 27.80 -12.46 2.64
C ASP A 118 27.21 -11.42 1.67
N TYR A 119 26.13 -11.78 0.98
CA TYR A 119 25.54 -10.98 -0.08
C TYR A 119 24.29 -10.22 0.41
N PRO A 120 23.99 -9.01 -0.11
CA PRO A 120 22.77 -8.24 0.22
C PRO A 120 21.45 -8.98 -0.01
N MET A 121 21.47 -10.07 -0.77
CA MET A 121 20.37 -11.02 -0.89
C MET A 121 20.93 -12.43 -1.02
N PRO A 122 20.14 -13.48 -0.70
CA PRO A 122 20.56 -14.85 -0.95
C PRO A 122 20.90 -15.08 -2.43
N SER A 123 22.18 -15.27 -2.75
CA SER A 123 22.69 -15.44 -4.11
C SER A 123 24.01 -16.23 -4.20
N GLU A 124 24.50 -16.79 -3.09
CA GLU A 124 25.81 -17.46 -2.98
C GLU A 124 25.93 -18.62 -3.99
N TYR A 125 24.94 -19.52 -4.02
CA TYR A 125 24.96 -20.67 -4.92
C TYR A 125 24.84 -20.24 -6.38
N VAL A 126 24.09 -19.17 -6.66
CA VAL A 126 24.01 -18.62 -8.01
C VAL A 126 25.37 -18.08 -8.45
N MET A 127 26.10 -17.39 -7.58
CA MET A 127 27.45 -16.87 -7.88
C MET A 127 28.45 -18.01 -8.10
N GLU A 128 28.36 -19.08 -7.30
CA GLU A 128 29.16 -20.30 -7.50
C GLU A 128 28.85 -20.99 -8.84
N LEU A 129 27.56 -21.13 -9.18
CA LEU A 129 27.10 -21.79 -10.42
C LEU A 129 27.62 -21.07 -11.68
N ILE A 130 27.66 -19.74 -11.66
CA ILE A 130 28.19 -18.94 -12.77
C ILE A 130 29.71 -18.77 -12.72
N LYS A 131 30.38 -19.32 -11.70
CA LYS A 131 31.83 -19.21 -11.45
C LYS A 131 32.29 -17.75 -11.47
N MET A 132 31.57 -16.91 -10.74
CA MET A 132 31.89 -15.48 -10.62
C MET A 132 33.26 -15.32 -9.93
N PRO A 133 34.24 -14.60 -10.51
CA PRO A 133 35.51 -14.38 -9.85
C PRO A 133 35.36 -13.40 -8.67
N ASP A 134 36.09 -13.67 -7.58
CA ASP A 134 35.97 -12.95 -6.30
C ASP A 134 36.29 -11.45 -6.42
N ASN A 135 37.15 -11.07 -7.38
CA ASN A 135 37.47 -9.67 -7.65
C ASN A 135 36.27 -8.84 -8.16
N LEU A 136 35.17 -9.49 -8.57
CA LEU A 136 33.93 -8.83 -8.97
C LEU A 136 32.89 -8.75 -7.83
N TYR A 137 33.19 -9.25 -6.63
CA TYR A 137 32.28 -9.24 -5.48
C TYR A 137 31.64 -7.85 -5.25
N PHE A 138 32.46 -6.80 -5.15
CA PHE A 138 31.96 -5.43 -4.94
C PHE A 138 31.01 -4.95 -6.04
N ILE A 139 31.23 -5.38 -7.29
CA ILE A 139 30.36 -5.03 -8.41
C ILE A 139 29.02 -5.75 -8.27
N VAL A 140 29.04 -7.04 -7.92
CA VAL A 140 27.83 -7.83 -7.67
C VAL A 140 27.04 -7.22 -6.51
N PHE A 141 27.70 -6.92 -5.39
CA PHE A 141 27.11 -6.27 -4.23
C PHE A 141 26.35 -4.99 -4.61
N ILE A 142 26.99 -4.09 -5.36
CA ILE A 142 26.34 -2.84 -5.83
C ILE A 142 25.14 -3.13 -6.73
N ILE A 143 25.25 -4.10 -7.64
CA ILE A 143 24.15 -4.50 -8.52
C ILE A 143 22.97 -5.02 -7.71
N GLU A 144 23.20 -5.85 -6.69
CA GLU A 144 22.14 -6.39 -5.84
C GLU A 144 21.45 -5.32 -4.99
N CYS A 145 22.21 -4.38 -4.43
CA CYS A 145 21.66 -3.18 -3.78
C CYS A 145 20.76 -2.39 -4.74
N LEU A 146 21.20 -2.15 -5.98
CA LEU A 146 20.40 -1.46 -6.99
C LEU A 146 19.14 -2.24 -7.37
N MET A 147 19.22 -3.57 -7.52
CA MET A 147 18.04 -4.41 -7.78
C MET A 147 17.01 -4.28 -6.66
N ARG A 148 17.44 -4.32 -5.40
CA ARG A 148 16.56 -4.19 -4.24
C ARG A 148 15.89 -2.81 -4.17
N LEU A 149 16.65 -1.74 -4.42
CA LEU A 149 16.12 -0.38 -4.50
C LEU A 149 15.08 -0.23 -5.62
N LEU A 150 15.30 -0.83 -6.79
CA LEU A 150 14.36 -0.79 -7.91
C LEU A 150 13.05 -1.52 -7.58
N VAL A 151 13.11 -2.69 -6.95
CA VAL A 151 11.93 -3.44 -6.53
C VAL A 151 11.13 -2.66 -5.48
N SER A 152 11.82 -2.11 -4.48
CA SER A 152 11.20 -1.27 -3.44
C SER A 152 10.51 -0.04 -4.07
N THR A 153 11.21 0.67 -4.95
CA THR A 153 10.67 1.85 -5.66
C THR A 153 9.46 1.49 -6.52
N GLY A 154 9.49 0.38 -7.25
CA GLY A 154 8.37 -0.07 -8.08
C GLY A 154 7.11 -0.38 -7.27
N ASN A 155 7.30 -0.98 -6.08
CA ASN A 155 6.21 -1.27 -5.15
C ASN A 155 5.63 0.01 -4.54
N LEU A 156 6.48 0.84 -3.93
CA LEU A 156 6.09 2.05 -3.19
C LEU A 156 5.59 3.18 -4.09
N GLY A 157 6.16 3.31 -5.29
CA GLY A 157 5.73 4.29 -6.28
C GLY A 157 4.29 4.03 -6.74
N SER A 158 3.96 2.76 -6.96
CA SER A 158 2.59 2.34 -7.34
C SER A 158 1.58 2.65 -6.22
N ASP A 159 1.97 2.41 -4.97
CA ASP A 159 1.13 2.68 -3.80
C ASP A 159 0.90 4.17 -3.61
N SER A 160 1.97 4.96 -3.80
CA SER A 160 1.90 6.41 -3.67
C SER A 160 1.01 7.05 -4.72
N LEU A 161 1.09 6.59 -5.97
CA LEU A 161 0.17 7.02 -7.03
C LEU A 161 -1.28 6.68 -6.66
N PHE A 162 -1.52 5.48 -6.15
CA PHE A 162 -2.84 5.03 -5.74
C PHE A 162 -3.41 5.84 -4.56
N PHE A 163 -2.63 6.07 -3.51
CA PHE A 163 -3.06 6.88 -2.36
C PHE A 163 -3.34 8.33 -2.79
N GLY A 164 -2.43 8.94 -3.57
CA GLY A 164 -2.60 10.30 -4.05
C GLY A 164 -3.89 10.50 -4.85
N ILE A 165 -4.19 9.60 -5.78
CA ILE A 165 -5.41 9.72 -6.60
C ILE A 165 -6.69 9.42 -5.81
N THR A 166 -6.62 8.50 -4.84
CA THR A 166 -7.77 8.20 -3.97
C THR A 166 -8.09 9.40 -3.07
N PHE A 167 -7.08 10.02 -2.45
CA PHE A 167 -7.30 11.23 -1.66
C PHE A 167 -7.77 12.42 -2.51
N HIS A 168 -7.28 12.57 -3.75
CA HIS A 168 -7.84 13.54 -4.68
C HIS A 168 -9.36 13.33 -4.86
N LEU A 169 -9.77 12.09 -5.13
CA LEU A 169 -11.18 11.74 -5.29
C LEU A 169 -11.98 12.03 -4.02
N CYS A 170 -11.46 11.69 -2.84
CA CYS A 170 -12.07 12.04 -1.55
C CYS A 170 -12.24 13.57 -1.40
N GLY A 171 -11.25 14.36 -1.80
CA GLY A 171 -11.35 15.82 -1.76
C GLY A 171 -12.43 16.37 -2.69
N GLN A 172 -12.61 15.77 -3.86
CA GLN A 172 -13.70 16.13 -4.77
C GLN A 172 -15.08 15.76 -4.21
N VAL A 173 -15.18 14.65 -3.48
CA VAL A 173 -16.42 14.27 -2.78
C VAL A 173 -16.69 15.24 -1.62
N GLU A 174 -15.67 15.67 -0.89
CA GLU A 174 -15.81 16.70 0.15
C GLU A 174 -16.30 18.04 -0.41
N ILE A 175 -15.79 18.46 -1.57
CA ILE A 175 -16.31 19.65 -2.28
C ILE A 175 -17.78 19.45 -2.68
N LEU A 176 -18.13 18.28 -3.20
CA LEU A 176 -19.51 17.97 -3.56
C LEU A 176 -20.45 18.02 -2.34
N LYS A 177 -20.01 17.50 -1.19
CA LYS A 177 -20.73 17.58 0.09
C LYS A 177 -20.95 19.03 0.52
N LEU A 178 -19.91 19.87 0.43
CA LEU A 178 -20.00 21.29 0.72
C LEU A 178 -21.04 21.99 -0.18
N ASP A 179 -21.02 21.68 -1.48
CA ASP A 179 -21.95 22.27 -2.45
C ASP A 179 -23.40 21.81 -2.21
N PHE A 180 -23.61 20.53 -1.85
CA PHE A 180 -24.93 20.03 -1.44
C PHE A 180 -25.45 20.71 -0.16
N ASN A 181 -24.61 20.90 0.85
CA ASN A 181 -25.01 21.59 2.09
C ASN A 181 -25.46 23.04 1.84
N ARG A 182 -24.96 23.68 0.77
CA ARG A 182 -25.31 25.05 0.37
C ARG A 182 -26.55 25.14 -0.52
N LEU A 183 -27.13 24.00 -0.89
CA LEU A 183 -28.32 23.94 -1.73
C LEU A 183 -29.50 24.61 -0.98
N GLY A 184 -30.10 25.63 -1.61
CA GLY A 184 -31.22 26.40 -1.06
C GLY A 184 -30.88 27.83 -0.64
N ASN A 185 -29.61 28.23 -0.60
CA ASN A 185 -29.22 29.60 -0.26
C ASN A 185 -29.36 30.61 -1.43
N GLU A 186 -29.59 30.15 -2.66
CA GLU A 186 -29.65 30.98 -3.89
C GLU A 186 -30.95 30.71 -4.67
N ASN A 187 -31.93 31.61 -4.58
CA ASN A 187 -33.34 31.31 -4.93
C ASN A 187 -33.68 31.21 -6.43
N GLU A 188 -32.88 31.77 -7.35
CA GLU A 188 -33.32 31.85 -8.76
C GLU A 188 -32.84 30.71 -9.67
N ARG A 189 -31.90 29.85 -9.24
CA ARG A 189 -31.35 28.74 -10.08
C ARG A 189 -31.16 27.40 -9.37
N THR A 190 -31.89 27.16 -8.28
CA THR A 190 -31.74 25.95 -7.44
C THR A 190 -31.86 24.63 -8.22
N MET A 191 -32.76 24.54 -9.20
CA MET A 191 -32.93 23.34 -10.03
C MET A 191 -31.73 23.08 -10.93
N GLU A 192 -31.21 24.11 -11.61
CA GLU A 192 -30.04 23.96 -12.48
C GLU A 192 -28.81 23.56 -11.66
N HIS A 193 -28.62 24.19 -10.50
CA HIS A 193 -27.54 23.85 -9.59
C HIS A 193 -27.66 22.41 -9.08
N PHE A 194 -28.84 21.98 -8.65
CA PHE A 194 -29.07 20.60 -8.23
C PHE A 194 -28.71 19.58 -9.33
N ILE A 195 -29.14 19.82 -10.58
CA ILE A 195 -28.80 18.95 -11.72
C ILE A 195 -27.28 18.87 -11.92
N VAL A 196 -26.55 19.98 -11.76
CA VAL A 196 -25.08 19.99 -11.83
C VAL A 196 -24.47 19.14 -10.72
N LEU A 197 -24.96 19.25 -9.49
CA LEU A 197 -24.47 18.44 -8.36
C LEU A 197 -24.75 16.94 -8.54
N ILE A 198 -25.93 16.57 -9.04
CA ILE A 198 -26.24 15.17 -9.38
C ILE A 198 -25.27 14.64 -10.45
N LYS A 199 -25.04 15.41 -11.51
CA LYS A 199 -24.09 15.02 -12.57
C LYS A 199 -22.67 14.86 -12.01
N ARG A 200 -22.26 15.75 -11.10
CA ARG A 200 -20.96 15.64 -10.43
C ARG A 200 -20.89 14.41 -9.52
N HIS A 201 -21.93 14.12 -8.74
CA HIS A 201 -22.00 12.92 -7.91
C HIS A 201 -21.86 11.64 -8.74
N VAL A 202 -22.64 11.50 -9.81
CA VAL A 202 -22.57 10.34 -10.71
C VAL A 202 -21.18 10.23 -11.35
N TYR A 203 -20.57 11.35 -11.73
CA TYR A 203 -19.22 11.37 -12.26
C TYR A 203 -18.17 10.86 -11.25
N LEU A 204 -18.21 11.34 -10.01
CA LEU A 204 -17.28 10.90 -8.95
C LEU A 204 -17.48 9.42 -8.58
N LEU A 205 -18.73 8.94 -8.54
CA LEU A 205 -19.03 7.52 -8.34
C LEU A 205 -18.43 6.65 -9.46
N ASN A 206 -18.51 7.10 -10.71
CA ASN A 206 -17.91 6.38 -11.83
C ASN A 206 -16.38 6.38 -11.74
N LEU A 207 -15.75 7.49 -11.36
CA LEU A 207 -14.30 7.55 -11.13
C LEU A 207 -13.86 6.59 -10.02
N ALA A 208 -14.60 6.56 -8.90
CA ALA A 208 -14.37 5.65 -7.78
C ALA A 208 -14.47 4.18 -8.21
N LYS A 209 -15.50 3.85 -9.00
CA LYS A 209 -15.71 2.50 -9.50
C LYS A 209 -14.59 2.07 -10.45
N MET A 210 -14.21 2.93 -11.37
CA MET A 210 -13.09 2.68 -12.29
C MET A 210 -11.76 2.52 -11.54
N LEU A 211 -11.54 3.31 -10.49
CA LEU A 211 -10.36 3.21 -9.63
C LEU A 211 -10.35 1.87 -8.88
N ASN A 212 -11.48 1.49 -8.27
CA ASN A 212 -11.64 0.20 -7.60
C ASN A 212 -11.39 -0.96 -8.58
N GLU A 213 -12.01 -0.96 -9.77
CA GLU A 213 -11.81 -2.01 -10.79
C GLU A 213 -10.35 -2.13 -11.25
N THR A 214 -9.60 -1.03 -11.27
CA THR A 214 -8.18 -1.02 -11.64
C THR A 214 -7.30 -1.65 -10.56
N ILE A 215 -7.56 -1.35 -9.29
CA ILE A 215 -6.74 -1.80 -8.16
C ILE A 215 -7.22 -3.14 -7.57
N SER A 216 -8.46 -3.57 -7.85
CA SER A 216 -9.11 -4.70 -7.19
C SER A 216 -8.28 -6.00 -7.24
N SER A 217 -7.70 -6.31 -8.41
CA SER A 217 -6.84 -7.49 -8.55
C SER A 217 -5.49 -7.34 -7.86
N ILE A 218 -4.92 -6.12 -7.85
CA ILE A 218 -3.68 -5.80 -7.11
C ILE A 218 -3.91 -6.02 -5.61
N LEU A 219 -5.05 -5.56 -5.08
CA LEU A 219 -5.38 -5.67 -3.66
C LEU A 219 -5.46 -7.12 -3.18
N ILE A 220 -5.95 -8.07 -3.99
CA ILE A 220 -5.90 -9.49 -3.58
C ILE A 220 -4.46 -9.93 -3.40
N VAL A 221 -3.61 -9.70 -4.41
CA VAL A 221 -2.21 -10.14 -4.36
C VAL A 221 -1.51 -9.47 -3.18
N GLN A 222 -1.76 -8.19 -2.95
CA GLN A 222 -1.26 -7.44 -1.81
C GLN A 222 -1.69 -8.04 -0.47
N LEU A 223 -2.99 -8.28 -0.27
CA LEU A 223 -3.50 -8.82 1.00
C LEU A 223 -2.96 -10.22 1.26
N PHE A 224 -3.00 -11.10 0.26
CA PHE A 224 -2.52 -12.47 0.38
C PHE A 224 -1.02 -12.52 0.68
N ALA A 225 -0.21 -11.75 -0.05
CA ALA A 225 1.22 -11.64 0.20
C ALA A 225 1.48 -11.06 1.60
N SER A 226 0.74 -10.02 2.02
CA SER A 226 0.90 -9.43 3.35
C SER A 226 0.61 -10.44 4.47
N CYS A 227 -0.44 -11.25 4.34
CA CYS A 227 -0.74 -12.30 5.32
C CYS A 227 0.42 -13.30 5.48
N ILE A 228 0.96 -13.81 4.36
CA ILE A 228 2.09 -14.74 4.39
C ILE A 228 3.29 -14.07 5.04
N LEU A 229 3.67 -12.87 4.57
CA LEU A 229 4.86 -12.17 5.03
C LEU A 229 4.80 -11.74 6.49
N ILE A 230 3.64 -11.29 6.98
CA ILE A 230 3.45 -10.93 8.39
C ILE A 230 3.61 -12.18 9.26
N CYS A 231 3.01 -13.31 8.87
CA CYS A 231 3.12 -14.56 9.61
C CYS A 231 4.56 -15.09 9.63
N THR A 232 5.26 -15.13 8.49
CA THR A 232 6.62 -15.66 8.42
C THR A 232 7.63 -14.74 9.11
N THR A 233 7.57 -13.43 8.84
CA THR A 233 8.48 -12.44 9.46
C THR A 233 8.22 -12.31 10.96
N GLY A 234 6.95 -12.34 11.38
CA GLY A 234 6.59 -12.31 12.80
C GLY A 234 7.08 -13.54 13.55
N PHE A 235 7.13 -14.70 12.90
CA PHE A 235 7.67 -15.92 13.49
C PHE A 235 9.20 -15.85 13.59
N GLN A 236 9.87 -15.40 12.54
CA GLN A 236 11.32 -15.16 12.55
C GLN A 236 11.72 -14.21 13.68
N PHE A 237 10.99 -13.10 13.85
CA PHE A 237 11.22 -12.16 14.95
C PHE A 237 11.14 -12.82 16.35
N ILE A 238 10.21 -13.75 16.56
CA ILE A 238 10.10 -14.48 17.84
C ILE A 238 11.31 -15.40 18.05
N LEU A 239 11.80 -16.05 16.99
CA LEU A 239 12.98 -16.91 17.05
C LEU A 239 14.27 -16.11 17.29
N ASP A 240 14.45 -14.98 16.59
CA ASP A 240 15.62 -14.11 16.77
C ASP A 240 15.73 -13.63 18.23
N LEU A 241 14.58 -13.30 18.84
CA LEU A 241 14.49 -12.92 20.25
C LEU A 241 14.78 -14.09 21.21
N SER A 242 14.38 -15.33 20.87
CA SER A 242 14.63 -16.48 21.74
C SER A 242 16.08 -16.92 21.74
N VAL A 243 16.77 -16.79 20.60
CA VAL A 243 18.20 -17.08 20.44
C VAL A 243 19.07 -15.94 20.97
N GLY A 244 18.53 -14.73 21.10
CA GLY A 244 19.26 -13.54 21.58
C GLY A 244 20.04 -12.83 20.48
N ASN A 245 19.73 -13.09 19.21
CA ASN A 245 20.34 -12.38 18.07
C ASN A 245 19.68 -11.01 17.88
N ILE A 246 20.20 -10.00 18.58
CA ILE A 246 19.60 -8.65 18.63
C ILE A 246 19.62 -7.97 17.26
N VAL A 247 20.69 -8.15 16.47
CA VAL A 247 20.82 -7.53 15.13
C VAL A 247 19.71 -8.04 14.21
N MET A 248 19.51 -9.36 14.20
CA MET A 248 18.47 -10.00 13.39
C MET A 248 17.07 -9.67 13.87
N ALA A 249 16.85 -9.63 15.19
CA ALA A 249 15.57 -9.21 15.77
C ALA A 249 15.22 -7.76 15.38
N ILE A 250 16.19 -6.85 15.32
CA ILE A 250 15.96 -5.48 14.85
C ILE A 250 15.61 -5.47 13.35
N LYS A 251 16.33 -6.24 12.53
CA LYS A 251 16.04 -6.41 11.09
C LYS A 251 14.59 -6.85 10.89
N THR A 252 14.20 -7.98 11.50
CA THR A 252 12.87 -8.58 11.32
C THR A 252 11.75 -7.72 11.91
N PHE A 253 11.99 -7.02 13.03
CA PHE A 253 11.04 -6.05 13.59
C PHE A 253 10.73 -4.89 12.63
N ILE A 254 11.74 -4.34 11.96
CA ILE A 254 11.56 -3.21 11.05
C ILE A 254 10.86 -3.64 9.76
N VAL A 255 11.14 -4.84 9.27
CA VAL A 255 10.41 -5.45 8.15
C VAL A 255 8.95 -5.65 8.52
N LEU A 256 8.68 -6.28 9.66
CA LEU A 256 7.33 -6.50 10.16
C LEU A 256 6.57 -5.18 10.29
N SER A 257 7.20 -4.15 10.87
CA SER A 257 6.63 -2.81 11.00
C SER A 257 6.30 -2.20 9.64
N THR A 258 7.17 -2.38 8.64
CA THR A 258 6.94 -1.91 7.27
C THR A 258 5.72 -2.56 6.63
N LEU A 259 5.61 -3.90 6.74
CA LEU A 259 4.47 -4.66 6.22
C LEU A 259 3.14 -4.23 6.87
N LEU A 260 3.16 -4.02 8.19
CA LEU A 260 2.01 -3.55 8.95
C LEU A 260 1.59 -2.14 8.56
N VAL A 261 2.54 -1.21 8.43
CA VAL A 261 2.27 0.17 8.01
C VAL A 261 1.71 0.21 6.58
N GLN A 262 2.25 -0.59 5.66
CA GLN A 262 1.73 -0.69 4.29
C GLN A 262 0.29 -1.21 4.26
N LEU A 263 -0.01 -2.29 5.01
CA LEU A 263 -1.36 -2.85 5.09
C LEU A 263 -2.34 -1.86 5.73
N PHE A 264 -1.93 -1.20 6.82
CA PHE A 264 -2.71 -0.15 7.48
C PHE A 264 -3.03 1.00 6.52
N ALA A 265 -2.06 1.46 5.73
CA ALA A 265 -2.26 2.55 4.77
C ALA A 265 -3.35 2.23 3.75
N TYR A 266 -3.36 1.01 3.18
CA TYR A 266 -4.43 0.58 2.28
C TYR A 266 -5.80 0.56 2.95
N SER A 267 -5.89 -0.02 4.14
CA SER A 267 -7.14 -0.09 4.91
C SER A 267 -7.64 1.28 5.35
N TYR A 268 -6.74 2.20 5.72
CA TYR A 268 -7.06 3.58 6.05
C TYR A 268 -7.64 4.32 4.85
N VAL A 269 -6.95 4.25 3.71
CA VAL A 269 -7.40 4.92 2.48
C VAL A 269 -8.75 4.36 2.01
N GLY A 270 -8.94 3.04 2.10
CA GLY A 270 -10.20 2.40 1.73
C GLY A 270 -11.36 2.76 2.63
N GLU A 271 -11.15 2.77 3.95
CA GLU A 271 -12.15 3.22 4.92
C GLU A 271 -12.48 4.71 4.71
N TYR A 272 -11.46 5.55 4.53
CA TYR A 272 -11.65 6.97 4.32
C TYR A 272 -12.44 7.27 3.04
N LEU A 273 -12.15 6.59 1.93
CA LEU A 273 -12.92 6.71 0.69
C LEU A 273 -14.38 6.32 0.90
N LYS A 274 -14.62 5.20 1.58
CA LYS A 274 -15.98 4.73 1.88
C LYS A 274 -16.75 5.78 2.69
N LEU A 275 -16.18 6.25 3.79
CA LEU A 275 -16.80 7.26 4.66
C LEU A 275 -17.09 8.57 3.91
N GLN A 276 -16.17 8.99 3.03
CA GLN A 276 -16.37 10.18 2.21
C GLN A 276 -17.57 10.04 1.27
N MET A 277 -17.72 8.88 0.63
CA MET A 277 -18.86 8.59 -0.24
C MET A 277 -20.19 8.49 0.52
N GLU A 278 -20.20 7.85 1.70
CA GLU A 278 -21.38 7.76 2.56
C GLU A 278 -21.86 9.15 3.01
N GLY A 279 -20.91 10.03 3.38
CA GLY A 279 -21.20 11.38 3.88
C GLY A 279 -21.89 12.32 2.87
N VAL A 280 -21.99 11.94 1.59
CA VAL A 280 -22.84 12.65 0.61
C VAL A 280 -24.30 12.60 1.03
N GLY A 281 -24.77 11.46 1.52
CA GLY A 281 -26.15 11.30 1.99
C GLY A 281 -26.43 12.22 3.18
N ASP A 282 -25.51 12.29 4.14
CA ASP A 282 -25.63 13.15 5.32
C ASP A 282 -25.68 14.63 4.91
N SER A 283 -24.78 15.06 4.01
CA SER A 283 -24.72 16.46 3.57
C SER A 283 -26.00 16.88 2.82
N VAL A 284 -26.56 15.96 2.04
CA VAL A 284 -27.84 16.21 1.37
C VAL A 284 -28.99 16.25 2.38
N TYR A 285 -28.96 15.41 3.42
CA TYR A 285 -29.97 15.44 4.48
C TYR A 285 -29.96 16.75 5.29
N PHE A 286 -28.77 17.32 5.52
CA PHE A 286 -28.60 18.55 6.29
C PHE A 286 -28.75 19.85 5.49
N CYS A 287 -28.92 19.80 4.17
CA CYS A 287 -29.24 21.00 3.40
C CYS A 287 -30.61 21.58 3.79
N SER A 288 -30.88 22.84 3.42
CA SER A 288 -32.18 23.48 3.65
C SER A 288 -33.27 22.95 2.71
N TRP A 289 -33.50 21.63 2.71
CA TRP A 289 -34.41 20.92 1.82
C TRP A 289 -35.88 21.36 1.98
N TYR A 290 -36.22 22.02 3.09
CA TYR A 290 -37.53 22.59 3.36
C TYR A 290 -37.74 23.95 2.66
N ASP A 291 -36.66 24.62 2.25
CA ASP A 291 -36.69 25.92 1.56
C ASP A 291 -36.55 25.79 0.02
N ILE A 292 -36.34 24.58 -0.50
CA ILE A 292 -36.21 24.31 -1.94
C ILE A 292 -37.54 23.81 -2.56
N PRO A 293 -37.72 23.92 -3.89
CA PRO A 293 -38.91 23.40 -4.57
C PRO A 293 -39.20 21.93 -4.25
N THR A 294 -40.48 21.60 -4.05
CA THR A 294 -40.92 20.25 -3.68
C THR A 294 -40.50 19.16 -4.67
N SER A 295 -40.30 19.51 -5.94
CA SER A 295 -39.73 18.59 -6.94
C SER A 295 -38.32 18.15 -6.57
N ILE A 296 -37.44 19.10 -6.22
CA ILE A 296 -36.05 18.83 -5.80
C ILE A 296 -36.02 18.10 -4.45
N ALA A 297 -36.86 18.53 -3.50
CA ALA A 297 -36.92 17.89 -2.17
C ALA A 297 -37.28 16.40 -2.25
N LYS A 298 -38.12 16.00 -3.22
CA LYS A 298 -38.39 14.57 -3.48
C LYS A 298 -37.20 13.87 -4.11
N ASP A 299 -36.51 14.53 -5.03
CA ASP A 299 -35.37 13.93 -5.74
C ASP A 299 -34.14 13.72 -4.85
N ILE A 300 -33.99 14.53 -3.79
CA ILE A 300 -32.96 14.36 -2.75
C ILE A 300 -32.97 12.94 -2.15
N ILE A 301 -34.15 12.33 -2.01
CA ILE A 301 -34.29 10.97 -1.46
C ILE A 301 -33.48 9.97 -2.29
N TYR A 302 -33.44 10.11 -3.61
CA TYR A 302 -32.65 9.23 -4.47
C TYR A 302 -31.15 9.37 -4.23
N VAL A 303 -30.67 10.58 -3.89
CA VAL A 303 -29.26 10.82 -3.56
C VAL A 303 -28.89 10.16 -2.24
N ILE A 304 -29.76 10.28 -1.23
CA ILE A 304 -29.57 9.64 0.07
C ILE A 304 -29.58 8.11 -0.10
N MET A 305 -30.58 7.56 -0.79
CA MET A 305 -30.66 6.12 -1.09
C MET A 305 -29.41 5.62 -1.81
N ARG A 306 -28.89 6.39 -2.79
CA ARG A 306 -27.66 6.01 -3.49
C ARG A 306 -26.44 6.03 -2.57
N SER A 307 -26.37 6.97 -1.62
CA SER A 307 -25.22 7.12 -0.71
C SER A 307 -25.14 6.01 0.34
N GLN A 308 -26.24 5.29 0.59
CA GLN A 308 -26.28 4.11 1.47
C GLN A 308 -25.56 2.88 0.88
N ASP A 309 -25.22 2.90 -0.42
CA ASP A 309 -24.40 1.87 -1.09
C ASP A 309 -23.09 2.48 -1.60
N PRO A 310 -22.19 2.96 -0.72
CA PRO A 310 -21.00 3.68 -1.12
C PRO A 310 -20.05 2.81 -1.94
N VAL A 311 -19.26 3.45 -2.81
CA VAL A 311 -18.18 2.75 -3.49
C VAL A 311 -17.07 2.46 -2.48
N SER A 312 -16.86 1.17 -2.19
CA SER A 312 -15.75 0.70 -1.36
C SER A 312 -14.64 0.07 -2.20
N LEU A 313 -13.40 0.13 -1.68
CA LEU A 313 -12.29 -0.62 -2.27
C LEU A 313 -12.46 -2.11 -1.96
N ASN A 314 -12.48 -2.93 -3.00
CA ASN A 314 -12.71 -4.36 -2.87
C ASN A 314 -11.57 -5.16 -3.52
N ALA A 315 -10.92 -6.02 -2.75
CA ALA A 315 -9.94 -6.98 -3.22
C ALA A 315 -10.64 -8.13 -3.95
N GLY A 316 -10.52 -8.12 -5.29
CA GLY A 316 -11.18 -8.97 -6.28
C GLY A 316 -12.58 -9.43 -5.92
N LYS A 317 -13.37 -8.49 -5.40
CA LYS A 317 -14.79 -8.63 -5.06
C LYS A 317 -15.10 -9.57 -3.89
N PHE A 318 -14.10 -10.06 -3.15
CA PHE A 318 -14.30 -10.93 -1.99
C PHE A 318 -14.16 -10.18 -0.66
N PHE A 319 -13.17 -9.29 -0.56
CA PHE A 319 -12.86 -8.59 0.69
C PHE A 319 -12.90 -7.08 0.49
N THR A 320 -13.65 -6.39 1.35
CA THR A 320 -13.60 -4.94 1.42
C THR A 320 -12.35 -4.51 2.17
N VAL A 321 -11.53 -3.66 1.55
CA VAL A 321 -10.31 -3.14 2.14
C VAL A 321 -10.66 -1.97 3.04
N ASN A 322 -10.75 -2.26 4.33
CA ASN A 322 -11.11 -1.32 5.38
C ASN A 322 -10.39 -1.66 6.71
N MET A 323 -10.66 -0.88 7.75
CA MET A 323 -10.07 -1.10 9.08
C MET A 323 -10.51 -2.39 9.75
N GLU A 324 -11.73 -2.85 9.46
CA GLU A 324 -12.22 -4.14 9.96
C GLU A 324 -11.40 -5.30 9.41
N THR A 325 -11.15 -5.32 8.10
CA THR A 325 -10.32 -6.34 7.46
C THR A 325 -8.87 -6.28 7.95
N TYR A 326 -8.31 -5.09 8.19
CA TYR A 326 -6.99 -4.94 8.82
C TYR A 326 -6.93 -5.60 10.20
N MET A 327 -7.90 -5.29 11.06
CA MET A 327 -7.99 -5.88 12.41
C MET A 327 -8.19 -7.39 12.36
N SER A 328 -8.97 -7.89 11.39
CA SER A 328 -9.15 -9.32 11.17
C SER A 328 -7.83 -10.00 10.82
N ILE A 329 -7.08 -9.47 9.84
CA ILE A 329 -5.77 -9.98 9.44
C ILE A 329 -4.81 -10.02 10.63
N LEU A 330 -4.72 -8.93 11.41
CA LEU A 330 -3.87 -8.88 12.60
C LEU A 330 -4.22 -9.97 13.63
N LYS A 331 -5.50 -10.12 13.95
CA LYS A 331 -5.97 -11.13 14.92
C LYS A 331 -5.64 -12.54 14.44
N THR A 332 -5.87 -12.83 13.17
CA THR A 332 -5.58 -14.13 12.56
C THR A 332 -4.07 -14.39 12.55
N SER A 333 -3.24 -13.43 12.13
CA SER A 333 -1.77 -13.55 12.15
C SER A 333 -1.24 -13.80 13.56
N MET A 334 -1.70 -13.05 14.56
CA MET A 334 -1.29 -13.27 15.96
C MET A 334 -1.72 -14.64 16.50
N SER A 335 -2.86 -15.15 16.06
CA SER A 335 -3.34 -16.49 16.42
C SER A 335 -2.43 -17.57 15.84
N TYR A 336 -2.07 -17.45 14.55
CA TYR A 336 -1.10 -18.36 13.91
C TYR A 336 0.28 -18.29 14.56
N LEU A 337 0.79 -17.08 14.83
CA LEU A 337 2.07 -16.89 15.52
C LEU A 337 2.08 -17.53 16.90
N SER A 338 0.97 -17.46 17.65
CA SER A 338 0.85 -18.09 18.96
C SER A 338 0.95 -19.61 18.85
N VAL A 339 0.29 -20.22 17.86
CA VAL A 339 0.38 -21.67 17.60
C VAL A 339 1.81 -22.06 17.23
N LEU A 340 2.43 -21.35 16.28
CA LEU A 340 3.81 -21.61 15.85
C LEU A 340 4.81 -21.50 17.00
N ARG A 341 4.66 -20.49 17.86
CA ARG A 341 5.50 -20.32 19.06
C ARG A 341 5.38 -21.50 20.02
N VAL A 342 4.17 -22.00 20.26
CA VAL A 342 3.97 -23.17 21.13
C VAL A 342 4.60 -24.42 20.51
N MET A 343 4.48 -24.62 19.20
CA MET A 343 5.06 -25.77 18.51
C MET A 343 6.59 -25.80 18.53
N VAL A 344 7.25 -24.65 18.53
CA VAL A 344 8.72 -24.58 18.66
C VAL A 344 9.21 -24.84 20.07
N ASN A 345 8.42 -24.45 21.07
CA ASN A 345 8.75 -24.63 22.48
C ASN A 345 8.34 -26.01 23.04
N ALA A 346 7.68 -26.83 22.23
CA ALA A 346 7.26 -28.19 22.55
C ALA A 346 8.29 -29.20 22.04
#